data_AF-A0A2S8VEB3-F1
#
_entry.id   AF-A0A2S8VEB3-F1
#
_cell.length_a   1.000
_cell.length_b   1.000
_cell.length_c   1.000
_cell.angle_alpha   90.00
_cell.angle_beta   90.00
_cell.angle_gamma   90.00
#
_symmetry.space_group_name_H-M   'P 1'
#
loop_
_entity.id
_entity.type
_entity.pdbx_description
1 polymer ?
#
loop_
_entity_poly.entity_id
_entity_poly.type
_entity_poly.pdbx_seq_one_letter_code
_entity_poly.pdbx_strand_id
1 'polypeptide(L)'
;MIGWWIVISTHSPEECDRADAKACRAAILAQWEAGAEGLRWIEKLVKQGKAAKVSGSGYPNRYISRAGDVLPLIEGGGIQSSQGGVWIFGIDEGEEYAQPPGWMGKIEVHADRVAACPAKHFLTIDAWDQS
;
A
#
# COMPACT_ATOMS: atom_id res chain seq x y z
N MET A 1 -13.73 -7.88 4.42
CA MET A 1 -13.52 -6.67 5.28
C MET A 1 -13.43 -5.42 4.42
N ILE A 2 -14.14 -4.33 4.71
CA ILE A 2 -13.99 -3.09 3.91
C ILE A 2 -12.60 -2.49 4.14
N GLY A 3 -11.82 -2.37 3.07
CA GLY A 3 -10.46 -1.83 3.17
C GLY A 3 -9.56 -2.24 2.02
N TRP A 4 -8.26 -2.06 2.22
CA TRP A 4 -7.22 -2.29 1.23
C TRP A 4 -6.11 -3.15 1.80
N TRP A 5 -5.67 -4.15 1.03
CA TRP A 5 -4.36 -4.78 1.20
C TRP A 5 -3.36 -4.05 0.31
N ILE A 6 -2.40 -3.36 0.93
CA ILE A 6 -1.39 -2.59 0.22
C ILE A 6 -0.07 -3.36 0.23
N VAL A 7 0.57 -3.49 -0.93
CA VAL A 7 1.89 -4.09 -1.10
C VAL A 7 2.79 -3.12 -1.84
N ILE A 8 4.00 -2.91 -1.30
CA ILE A 8 5.05 -2.11 -1.93
C ILE A 8 6.22 -3.03 -2.25
N SER A 9 6.61 -3.06 -3.52
CA SER A 9 7.71 -3.90 -4.00
C SER A 9 8.69 -3.13 -4.89
N THR A 10 9.91 -3.66 -5.00
CA THR A 10 10.95 -3.13 -5.91
C THR A 10 10.80 -3.62 -7.34
N HIS A 11 9.93 -4.60 -7.60
CA HIS A 11 9.69 -5.13 -8.93
C HIS A 11 8.95 -4.11 -9.80
N SER A 12 9.17 -4.18 -11.11
CA SER A 12 8.30 -3.50 -12.08
C SER A 12 6.89 -4.14 -12.06
N PRO A 13 5.87 -3.45 -12.59
CA PRO A 13 4.55 -4.03 -12.80
C PRO A 13 4.60 -5.40 -13.53
N GLU A 14 5.38 -5.47 -14.60
CA GLU A 14 5.49 -6.67 -15.44
C GLU A 14 6.27 -7.80 -14.76
N GLU A 15 7.18 -7.47 -13.85
CA GLU A 15 7.86 -8.43 -12.99
C GLU A 15 6.93 -8.96 -11.90
N CYS A 16 6.09 -8.11 -11.31
CA CYS A 16 5.07 -8.52 -10.35
C CYS A 16 4.09 -9.54 -10.94
N ASP A 17 3.71 -9.36 -12.21
CA ASP A 17 2.73 -10.24 -12.88
C ASP A 17 3.32 -11.60 -13.30
N ARG A 18 4.65 -11.70 -13.42
CA ARG A 18 5.35 -12.91 -13.90
C ARG A 18 6.11 -13.66 -12.82
N ALA A 19 6.45 -13.00 -11.71
CA ALA A 19 7.25 -13.57 -10.65
C ALA A 19 6.51 -14.67 -9.90
N ASP A 20 7.24 -15.70 -9.49
CA ASP A 20 6.72 -16.70 -8.57
C ASP A 20 6.53 -16.12 -7.15
N ALA A 21 5.81 -16.83 -6.29
CA ALA A 21 5.49 -16.38 -4.94
C ALA A 21 6.73 -16.09 -4.07
N LYS A 22 7.86 -16.79 -4.30
CA LYS A 22 9.10 -16.58 -3.55
C LYS A 22 9.81 -15.31 -4.00
N ALA A 23 9.89 -15.10 -5.33
CA ALA A 23 10.46 -13.90 -5.92
C ALA A 23 9.65 -12.66 -5.54
N CYS A 24 8.31 -12.74 -5.57
CA CYS A 24 7.44 -11.65 -5.10
C CYS A 24 7.75 -11.30 -3.64
N ARG A 25 7.77 -12.28 -2.73
CA ARG A 25 8.07 -12.03 -1.30
C ARG A 25 9.44 -11.43 -1.05
N ALA A 26 10.44 -11.77 -1.86
CA ALA A 26 11.79 -11.22 -1.72
C ALA A 26 11.86 -9.73 -2.11
N ALA A 27 11.01 -9.30 -3.05
CA ALA A 27 10.95 -7.92 -3.53
C ALA A 27 10.05 -7.00 -2.69
N ILE A 28 9.23 -7.54 -1.79
CA ILE A 28 8.37 -6.75 -0.90
C ILE A 28 9.25 -5.94 0.06
N LEU A 29 8.96 -4.64 0.14
CA LEU A 29 9.52 -3.71 1.11
C LEU A 29 8.59 -3.53 2.31
N ALA A 30 7.29 -3.39 2.03
CA ALA A 30 6.27 -3.23 3.05
C ALA A 30 4.91 -3.74 2.55
N GLN A 31 4.09 -4.22 3.47
CA GLN A 31 2.70 -4.57 3.23
C GLN A 31 1.85 -4.34 4.48
N TRP A 32 0.58 -3.97 4.30
CA TRP A 32 -0.35 -3.75 5.41
C TRP A 32 -1.81 -3.75 4.96
N GLU A 33 -2.70 -3.92 5.93
CA GLU A 33 -4.13 -3.63 5.80
C GLU A 33 -4.38 -2.18 6.15
N ALA A 34 -5.27 -1.53 5.38
CA ALA A 34 -5.75 -0.19 5.68
C ALA A 34 -7.28 -0.14 5.54
N GLY A 35 -7.93 0.72 6.32
CA GLY A 35 -9.38 0.94 6.18
C GLY A 35 -9.74 1.61 4.85
N ALA A 36 -11.02 1.90 4.63
CA ALA A 36 -11.54 2.46 3.37
C ALA A 36 -10.76 3.68 2.80
N GLU A 37 -10.23 4.53 3.68
CA GLU A 37 -9.42 5.71 3.31
C GLU A 37 -7.92 5.42 3.11
N GLY A 38 -7.52 4.15 3.08
CA GLY A 38 -6.13 3.69 3.06
C GLY A 38 -5.30 4.12 1.85
N LEU A 39 -5.95 4.56 0.76
CA LEU A 39 -5.27 5.03 -0.46
C LEU A 39 -5.04 6.54 -0.51
N ARG A 40 -5.51 7.31 0.48
CA ARG A 40 -5.42 8.78 0.44
C ARG A 40 -3.98 9.30 0.30
N TRP A 41 -3.02 8.62 0.92
CA TRP A 41 -1.60 9.01 0.85
C TRP A 41 -1.06 8.88 -0.58
N ILE A 42 -1.35 7.78 -1.28
CA ILE A 42 -0.87 7.55 -2.65
C ILE A 42 -1.64 8.41 -3.66
N GLU A 43 -2.94 8.63 -3.46
CA GLU A 43 -3.72 9.56 -4.27
C GLU A 43 -3.19 11.00 -4.15
N LYS A 44 -2.75 11.40 -2.97
CA LYS A 44 -2.08 12.70 -2.76
C LYS A 44 -0.76 12.76 -3.53
N LEU A 45 0.05 11.71 -3.53
CA LEU A 45 1.28 11.64 -4.34
C LEU A 45 0.98 11.71 -5.84
N VAL A 46 -0.09 11.06 -6.31
CA VAL A 46 -0.53 11.14 -7.70
C VAL A 46 -0.90 12.58 -8.06
N LYS A 47 -1.69 13.26 -7.22
CA LYS A 47 -2.05 14.68 -7.43
C LYS A 47 -0.83 15.61 -7.43
N GLN A 48 0.24 15.25 -6.71
CA GLN A 48 1.50 15.99 -6.67
C GLN A 48 2.44 15.66 -7.84
N GLY A 49 2.09 14.73 -8.73
CA GLY A 49 2.96 14.26 -9.81
C GLY A 49 4.13 13.39 -9.35
N LYS A 50 4.09 12.90 -8.10
CA LYS A 50 5.12 12.03 -7.50
C LYS A 50 4.84 10.54 -7.68
N ALA A 51 3.60 10.20 -8.00
CA ALA A 51 3.19 8.86 -8.35
C ALA A 51 2.32 8.88 -9.61
N ALA A 52 2.24 7.76 -10.30
CA ALA A 52 1.37 7.57 -11.44
C ALA A 52 0.53 6.30 -11.24
N LYS A 53 -0.79 6.39 -11.44
CA LYS A 53 -1.67 5.22 -11.49
C LYS A 53 -1.52 4.57 -12.87
N VAL A 54 -1.12 3.31 -12.91
CA VAL A 54 -0.82 2.57 -14.15
C VAL A 54 -1.93 1.60 -14.50
N SER A 55 -2.63 1.05 -13.50
CA SER A 55 -3.82 0.22 -13.68
C SER A 55 -4.89 0.57 -12.66
N GLY A 56 -6.16 0.51 -13.07
CA GLY A 56 -7.29 0.85 -12.21
C GLY A 56 -8.68 0.47 -12.73
N SER A 57 -8.78 -0.37 -13.76
CA SER A 57 -10.06 -0.89 -14.28
C SER A 57 -10.49 -2.21 -13.61
N GLY A 58 -9.87 -2.52 -12.47
CA GLY A 58 -10.01 -3.75 -11.68
C GLY A 58 -8.98 -3.76 -10.55
N TYR A 59 -8.85 -4.88 -9.85
CA TYR A 59 -7.82 -5.05 -8.81
C TYR A 59 -6.61 -5.81 -9.36
N PRO A 60 -5.38 -5.43 -8.94
CA PRO A 60 -5.08 -4.35 -8.02
C PRO A 60 -5.17 -2.96 -8.68
N ASN A 61 -5.48 -1.95 -7.88
CA ASN A 61 -5.13 -0.57 -8.23
C ASN A 61 -3.60 -0.47 -8.16
N ARG A 62 -2.95 -0.29 -9.31
CA ARG A 62 -1.49 -0.28 -9.41
C ARG A 62 -0.96 1.13 -9.60
N TYR A 63 0.04 1.49 -8.80
CA TYR A 63 0.74 2.76 -8.86
C TYR A 63 2.24 2.54 -8.99
N ILE A 64 2.92 3.49 -9.63
CA ILE A 64 4.37 3.58 -9.65
C ILE A 64 4.79 4.90 -9.00
N SER A 65 5.82 4.85 -8.16
CA SER A 65 6.43 6.05 -7.57
C SER A 65 7.91 5.83 -7.30
N ARG A 66 8.66 6.89 -7.04
CA ARG A 66 10.07 6.78 -6.66
C ARG A 66 10.17 6.40 -5.18
N ALA A 67 11.15 5.57 -4.86
CA ALA A 67 11.44 5.18 -3.48
C ALA A 67 11.65 6.41 -2.57
N GLY A 68 12.32 7.45 -3.04
CA GLY A 68 12.54 8.69 -2.28
C GLY A 68 11.27 9.46 -1.92
N ASP A 69 10.15 9.25 -2.62
CA ASP A 69 8.86 9.88 -2.30
C ASP A 69 7.99 9.00 -1.38
N VAL A 70 8.22 7.69 -1.37
CA VAL A 70 7.39 6.70 -0.67
C VAL A 70 8.03 6.22 0.64
N LEU A 71 9.31 5.83 0.62
CA LEU A 71 9.97 5.24 1.79
C LEU A 71 9.97 6.15 3.02
N PRO A 72 10.20 7.48 2.89
CA PRO A 72 10.09 8.38 4.04
C PRO A 72 8.68 8.42 4.66
N LEU A 73 7.62 8.15 3.88
CA LEU A 73 6.25 8.08 4.41
C LEU A 73 6.02 6.78 5.19
N ILE A 74 6.65 5.67 4.77
CA ILE A 74 6.59 4.40 5.49
C ILE A 74 7.31 4.55 6.84
N GLU A 75 8.51 5.12 6.85
CA GLU A 75 9.31 5.30 8.06
C GLU A 75 8.71 6.35 9.02
N GLY A 76 8.14 7.43 8.47
CA GLY A 76 7.57 8.54 9.23
C GLY A 76 6.08 8.41 9.58
N GLY A 77 5.44 7.29 9.25
CA GLY A 77 3.99 7.08 9.51
C GLY A 77 3.05 7.89 8.61
N GLY A 78 3.56 8.52 7.56
CA GLY A 78 2.77 9.32 6.59
C GLY A 78 1.84 8.48 5.70
N ILE A 79 1.90 7.15 5.79
CA ILE A 79 0.97 6.20 5.16
C ILE A 79 -0.33 6.02 5.95
N GLN A 80 -0.36 6.41 7.22
CA GLN A 80 -1.55 6.31 8.06
C GLN A 80 -2.52 7.45 7.74
N SER A 81 -3.77 7.10 7.45
CA SER A 81 -4.83 8.09 7.22
C SER A 81 -5.17 8.86 8.50
N SER A 82 -5.80 10.04 8.33
CA SER A 82 -6.13 10.94 9.43
C SER A 82 -6.94 10.25 10.53
N GLN A 83 -6.57 10.52 11.78
CA GLN A 83 -7.29 10.05 12.98
C GLN A 83 -8.64 10.77 13.20
N GLY A 84 -8.92 11.84 12.45
CA GLY A 84 -10.19 12.57 12.49
C GLY A 84 -11.23 12.12 11.47
N GLY A 85 -11.05 10.95 10.86
CA GLY A 85 -11.95 10.39 9.83
C GLY A 85 -13.20 9.70 10.38
N VAL A 86 -13.80 8.84 9.57
CA VAL A 86 -15.07 8.13 9.87
C VAL A 86 -14.78 6.73 10.41
N TRP A 87 -15.55 6.30 11.41
CA TRP A 87 -15.56 4.91 11.88
C TRP A 87 -16.27 4.00 10.87
N ILE A 88 -15.66 2.86 10.55
CA ILE A 88 -16.26 1.86 9.68
C ILE A 88 -16.72 0.68 10.54
N PHE A 89 -17.99 0.32 10.38
CA PHE A 89 -18.58 -0.85 11.01
C PHE A 89 -19.05 -1.80 9.92
N GLY A 90 -18.82 -3.10 10.10
CA GLY A 90 -19.21 -4.09 9.13
C GLY A 90 -19.26 -5.49 9.71
N ILE A 91 -19.67 -6.43 8.87
CA ILE A 91 -19.65 -7.86 9.17
C ILE A 91 -18.81 -8.53 8.09
N ASP A 92 -17.87 -9.38 8.49
CA ASP A 92 -17.03 -10.18 7.60
C ASP A 92 -17.09 -11.64 8.06
N GLU A 93 -17.43 -12.55 7.15
CA GLU A 93 -17.62 -13.98 7.46
C GLU A 93 -18.51 -14.29 8.68
N GLY A 94 -19.44 -13.38 9.02
CA GLY A 94 -20.33 -13.51 10.17
C GLY A 94 -19.79 -12.91 11.48
N GLU A 95 -18.59 -12.33 11.49
CA GLU A 95 -18.02 -11.60 12.61
C GLU A 95 -18.19 -10.08 12.43
N GLU A 96 -18.70 -9.41 13.47
CA GLU A 96 -18.78 -7.95 13.51
C GLU A 96 -17.39 -7.34 13.73
N TYR A 97 -17.09 -6.26 13.00
CA TYR A 97 -15.86 -5.49 13.17
C TYR A 97 -16.12 -3.99 13.19
N ALA A 98 -15.25 -3.28 13.91
CA ALA A 98 -15.21 -1.83 13.98
C ALA A 98 -13.77 -1.34 13.70
N GLN A 99 -13.61 -0.52 12.66
CA GLN A 99 -12.33 0.09 12.31
C GLN A 99 -12.36 1.58 12.68
N PRO A 100 -11.44 2.04 13.55
CA PRO A 100 -11.27 3.45 13.81
C PRO A 100 -10.73 4.20 12.58
N PRO A 101 -10.85 5.54 12.55
CA PRO A 101 -10.22 6.35 11.52
C PRO A 101 -8.71 6.14 11.45
N GLY A 102 -8.18 6.01 10.23
CA GLY A 102 -6.77 5.74 10.02
C GLY A 102 -6.31 4.38 10.54
N TRP A 103 -7.25 3.42 10.70
CA TRP A 103 -6.91 2.04 11.05
C TRP A 103 -5.93 1.43 10.05
N MET A 104 -4.96 0.72 10.60
CA MET A 104 -4.02 -0.13 9.89
C MET A 104 -3.87 -1.47 10.63
N GLY A 105 -3.74 -2.55 9.88
CA GLY A 105 -3.60 -3.92 10.39
C GLY A 105 -2.47 -4.67 9.68
N LYS A 106 -2.04 -5.79 10.27
CA LYS A 106 -1.05 -6.74 9.71
C LYS A 106 0.16 -6.05 9.04
N ILE A 107 0.68 -5.03 9.71
CA ILE A 107 1.77 -4.21 9.19
C ILE A 107 3.06 -5.02 9.19
N GLU A 108 3.65 -5.19 8.02
CA GLU A 108 4.96 -5.80 7.83
C GLU A 108 5.85 -4.85 7.04
N VAL A 109 7.00 -4.49 7.62
CA VAL A 109 7.99 -3.62 6.99
C VAL A 109 9.35 -4.29 7.10
N HIS A 110 10.00 -4.51 5.95
CA HIS A 110 11.34 -5.05 5.89
C HIS A 110 12.36 -3.91 5.94
N ALA A 111 12.68 -3.44 7.15
CA ALA A 111 13.54 -2.28 7.38
C ALA A 111 14.89 -2.37 6.64
N ASP A 112 15.55 -3.53 6.64
CA ASP A 112 16.82 -3.73 5.93
C ASP A 112 16.70 -3.49 4.42
N ARG A 113 15.58 -3.93 3.82
CA ARG A 113 15.33 -3.78 2.38
C ARG A 113 14.94 -2.34 2.04
N VAL A 114 14.19 -1.68 2.91
CA VAL A 114 13.85 -0.26 2.80
C VAL A 114 15.13 0.57 2.81
N ALA A 115 16.02 0.34 3.79
CA ALA A 115 17.28 1.05 3.92
C ALA A 115 18.24 0.79 2.74
N ALA A 116 18.22 -0.41 2.17
CA ALA A 116 19.03 -0.76 1.01
C ALA A 116 18.47 -0.24 -0.33
N CYS A 117 17.21 0.22 -0.37
CA CYS A 117 16.55 0.61 -1.60
C CYS A 117 17.01 2.01 -2.09
N PRO A 118 17.55 2.16 -3.31
CA PRO A 118 17.99 3.46 -3.80
C PRO A 118 16.81 4.42 -3.98
N ALA A 119 16.94 5.67 -3.51
CA ALA A 119 15.86 6.67 -3.59
C ALA A 119 15.34 6.96 -5.01
N LYS A 120 16.16 6.72 -6.05
CA LYS A 120 15.77 6.89 -7.46
C LYS A 120 15.07 5.67 -8.05
N HIS A 121 15.08 4.54 -7.34
CA HIS A 121 14.44 3.30 -7.79
C HIS A 121 12.93 3.49 -7.87
N PHE A 122 12.31 2.90 -8.89
CA PHE A 122 10.86 2.90 -9.00
C PHE A 122 10.27 1.73 -8.22
N LEU A 123 9.25 2.04 -7.43
CA LEU A 123 8.49 1.08 -6.65
C LEU A 123 7.15 0.86 -7.32
N THR A 124 6.68 -0.39 -7.25
CA THR A 124 5.31 -0.75 -7.57
C THR A 124 4.51 -0.79 -6.28
N ILE A 125 3.36 -0.12 -6.27
CA ILE A 125 2.41 -0.12 -5.16
C ILE A 125 1.12 -0.73 -5.66
N ASP A 126 0.79 -1.91 -5.14
CA ASP A 126 -0.45 -2.63 -5.45
C ASP A 126 -1.42 -2.51 -4.29
N ALA A 127 -2.62 -2.02 -4.60
CA ALA A 127 -3.73 -1.93 -3.66
C ALA A 127 -4.86 -2.87 -4.09
N TRP A 128 -5.08 -3.91 -3.29
CA TRP A 128 -6.14 -4.89 -3.47
C TRP A 128 -7.31 -4.53 -2.56
N ASP A 129 -8.51 -4.52 -3.11
CA ASP A 129 -9.72 -4.38 -2.31
C ASP A 129 -9.99 -5.65 -1.52
N GLN A 130 -10.49 -5.46 -0.29
CA GLN A 130 -10.83 -6.52 0.65
C GLN A 130 -12.34 -6.71 0.83
N SER A 131 -13.15 -5.95 0.08
CA SER A 131 -14.61 -6.07 0.08
C SER A 131 -15.14 -7.31 -0.65
#